data_AF-A0A949FSB9-F1
#
_entry.id   AF-A0A949FSB9-F1
#
_cell.length_a   1.000
_cell.length_b   1.000
_cell.length_c   1.000
_cell.angle_alpha   90.00
_cell.angle_beta   90.00
_cell.angle_gamma   90.00
#
_symmetry.space_group_name_H-M   'P 1'
#
loop_
_entity.id
_entity.type
_entity.pdbx_description
1 polymer ?
#
loop_
_entity_poly.entity_id
_entity_poly.type
_entity_poly.pdbx_seq_one_letter_code
_entity_poly.pdbx_strand_id
1 'polypeptide(L)'
;MSHVVRESIAHPIAPDSLLKAIQCFGHQRNCILLCKGSLAGALALLVCTYAIILLDAGEWLSDQLRWFLSLCMYSAAGIIGWLAGLRTCFKKVPVVDLAREVEHLHPHFSELLLTSVQLRDSDGSPRNGADCLVEAIERQTLRELSFVDVSQLLPWSVLRSRTVILAILLLLFAVLAGIPSLRFPMRLVRALVPFVELETPTPWFLDIKYPSDREIEIPADQTLQFELFARSLHGQWTAPDEAFLEIEEIESGNTQIQGEIHKIRMERQFSDADLYVAKAPIGRNRVRYRFRFDKAKTLYRFVTPLKRPDVVQFHWEVQPPSYMDQAIQYYSSNDGDLNVLSNSRVRLSIQATEPLRNAFILLEDTITGRSNTLPLTKVNQESVTELIGLGEERWETSLPAQSSARFQVHLESMKSFQNEPIRNTFSRWHQLTV
;
A
#
# COMPACT_ATOMS: atom_id res chain seq x y z
N MET A 1 -40.34 -4.60 33.89
CA MET A 1 -39.69 -4.86 35.20
C MET A 1 -40.12 -3.77 36.17
N SER A 2 -41.40 -3.77 36.52
CA SER A 2 -42.13 -2.61 37.07
C SER A 2 -42.82 -2.93 38.40
N HIS A 3 -42.20 -3.72 39.28
CA HIS A 3 -42.88 -4.15 40.52
C HIS A 3 -42.01 -4.32 41.77
N VAL A 4 -40.75 -3.85 41.81
CA VAL A 4 -39.86 -4.13 42.96
C VAL A 4 -39.62 -2.93 43.90
N VAL A 5 -40.21 -1.76 43.67
CA VAL A 5 -39.83 -0.54 44.44
C VAL A 5 -40.81 -0.16 45.56
N ARG A 6 -41.83 -0.97 45.88
CA ARG A 6 -42.89 -0.53 46.82
C ARG A 6 -42.78 -0.97 48.28
N GLU A 7 -41.72 -1.69 48.67
CA GLU A 7 -41.52 -2.09 50.08
C GLU A 7 -40.12 -1.75 50.56
N SER A 8 -39.94 -0.52 51.06
CA SER A 8 -38.85 -0.19 51.99
C SER A 8 -39.17 1.14 52.68
N ILE A 9 -40.15 1.13 53.59
CA ILE A 9 -40.41 2.23 54.52
C ILE A 9 -40.33 1.64 55.93
N ALA A 10 -39.11 1.45 56.46
CA ALA A 10 -38.82 1.31 57.90
C ALA A 10 -37.31 1.06 58.14
N HIS A 11 -36.43 1.97 57.73
CA HIS A 11 -35.06 2.04 58.27
C HIS A 11 -34.66 3.51 58.45
N PRO A 12 -33.83 3.86 59.45
CA PRO A 12 -33.28 5.20 59.57
C PRO A 12 -32.49 5.49 58.29
N ILE A 13 -33.03 6.39 57.47
CA ILE A 13 -32.49 6.67 56.14
C ILE A 13 -31.17 7.38 56.35
N ALA A 14 -30.08 6.69 56.03
CA ALA A 14 -28.75 7.20 56.27
C ALA A 14 -28.48 8.48 55.45
N PRO A 15 -27.76 9.46 56.03
CA PRO A 15 -27.34 10.72 55.41
C PRO A 15 -26.72 10.58 54.01
N ASP A 16 -26.09 9.44 53.73
CA ASP A 16 -25.44 9.10 52.47
C ASP A 16 -26.40 8.95 51.27
N SER A 17 -27.69 8.70 51.52
CA SER A 17 -28.66 8.43 50.46
C SER A 17 -28.97 9.66 49.61
N LEU A 18 -29.00 10.85 50.21
CA LEU A 18 -29.28 12.12 49.54
C LEU A 18 -28.08 12.61 48.70
N LEU A 19 -26.86 12.50 49.23
CA LEU A 19 -25.63 12.79 48.47
C LEU A 19 -25.48 11.84 47.28
N LYS A 20 -25.77 10.54 47.47
CA LYS A 20 -25.80 9.55 46.39
C LYS A 20 -26.85 9.89 45.33
N ALA A 21 -28.04 10.36 45.72
CA ALA A 21 -29.09 10.76 44.76
C ALA A 21 -28.66 11.96 43.90
N ILE A 22 -28.05 12.99 44.50
CA ILE A 22 -27.53 14.18 43.78
C ILE A 22 -26.35 13.81 42.87
N GLN A 23 -25.47 12.92 43.32
CA GLN A 23 -24.37 12.41 42.50
C GLN A 23 -24.87 11.56 41.32
N CYS A 24 -25.89 10.72 41.53
CA CYS A 24 -26.57 9.99 40.45
C CYS A 24 -27.19 10.94 39.42
N PHE A 25 -27.80 12.05 39.85
CA PHE A 25 -28.31 13.10 38.95
C PHE A 25 -27.18 13.76 38.14
N GLY A 26 -26.05 14.06 38.77
CA GLY A 26 -24.84 14.57 38.09
C GLY A 26 -24.27 13.60 37.05
N HIS A 27 -24.26 12.30 37.34
CA HIS A 27 -23.80 11.26 36.40
C HIS A 27 -24.74 11.13 35.19
N GLN A 28 -26.06 11.11 35.41
CA GLN A 28 -27.06 11.06 34.34
C GLN A 28 -26.97 12.30 33.44
N ARG A 29 -26.79 13.50 34.01
CA ARG A 29 -26.55 14.74 33.25
C ARG A 29 -25.30 14.64 32.37
N ASN A 30 -24.20 14.14 32.92
CA ASN A 30 -22.95 13.98 32.16
C ASN A 30 -23.10 12.97 31.01
N CYS A 31 -23.77 11.83 31.23
CA CYS A 31 -24.08 10.89 30.14
C CYS A 31 -24.88 11.55 29.01
N ILE A 32 -25.80 12.45 29.33
CA ILE A 32 -26.65 13.12 28.33
C ILE A 32 -25.89 14.22 27.59
N LEU A 33 -25.00 14.93 28.29
CA LEU A 33 -24.08 15.89 27.65
C LEU A 33 -23.07 15.17 26.75
N LEU A 34 -22.59 13.99 27.14
CA LEU A 34 -21.76 13.13 26.28
C LEU A 34 -22.53 12.69 25.04
N CYS A 35 -23.77 12.21 25.20
CA CYS A 35 -24.62 11.83 24.07
C CYS A 35 -24.92 13.03 23.15
N LYS A 36 -25.13 14.23 23.69
CA LYS A 36 -25.33 15.45 22.89
C LYS A 36 -24.05 15.84 22.13
N GLY A 37 -22.89 15.72 22.76
CA GLY A 37 -21.59 16.01 22.16
C GLY A 37 -21.22 15.01 21.06
N SER A 38 -21.39 13.71 21.32
CA SER A 38 -21.13 12.66 20.33
C SER A 38 -22.08 12.75 19.14
N LEU A 39 -23.36 13.03 19.37
CA LEU A 39 -24.34 13.21 18.30
C LEU A 39 -24.04 14.45 17.44
N ALA A 40 -23.62 15.56 18.05
CA ALA A 40 -23.23 16.76 17.32
C ALA A 40 -21.94 16.55 16.51
N GLY A 41 -20.95 15.86 17.08
CA GLY A 41 -19.71 15.50 16.38
C GLY A 41 -19.96 14.54 15.20
N ALA A 42 -20.81 13.52 15.40
CA ALA A 42 -21.18 12.57 14.35
C ALA A 42 -21.93 13.25 13.19
N LEU A 43 -22.85 14.18 13.50
CA LEU A 43 -23.58 14.94 12.49
C LEU A 43 -22.63 15.84 11.69
N ALA A 44 -21.72 16.55 12.37
CA ALA A 44 -20.71 17.37 11.69
C ALA A 44 -19.80 16.52 10.78
N LEU A 45 -19.36 15.34 11.25
CA LEU A 45 -18.55 14.42 10.47
C LEU A 45 -19.28 13.96 9.21
N LEU A 46 -20.56 13.58 9.33
CA LEU A 46 -21.37 13.14 8.18
C LEU A 46 -21.59 14.26 7.16
N VAL A 47 -21.89 15.48 7.62
CA VAL A 47 -22.07 16.64 6.73
C VAL A 47 -20.77 16.98 6.00
N CYS A 48 -19.64 17.01 6.70
CA CYS A 48 -18.34 17.22 6.07
C CYS A 48 -18.02 16.11 5.07
N THR A 49 -18.22 14.84 5.43
CA THR A 49 -18.02 13.68 4.54
C THR A 49 -18.85 13.82 3.27
N TYR A 50 -20.12 14.24 3.40
CA TYR A 50 -21.01 14.48 2.26
C TYR A 50 -20.48 15.57 1.33
N ALA A 51 -19.98 16.68 1.90
CA ALA A 51 -19.34 17.74 1.11
C ALA A 51 -18.10 17.24 0.36
N ILE A 52 -17.25 16.41 1.00
CA ILE A 52 -16.07 15.82 0.33
C ILE A 52 -16.49 14.94 -0.84
N ILE A 53 -17.49 14.06 -0.64
CA ILE A 53 -17.96 13.15 -1.68
C ILE A 53 -18.55 13.91 -2.86
N LEU A 54 -19.31 15.00 -2.63
CA LEU A 54 -19.84 15.84 -3.69
C LEU A 54 -18.74 16.58 -4.46
N LEU A 55 -17.72 17.09 -3.77
CA LEU A 55 -16.58 17.73 -4.42
C LEU A 55 -15.72 16.74 -5.21
N ASP A 56 -15.53 15.51 -4.70
CA ASP A 56 -14.84 14.42 -5.41
C ASP A 56 -15.67 13.94 -6.62
N ALA A 57 -17.00 13.96 -6.52
CA ALA A 57 -17.90 13.70 -7.66
C ALA A 57 -17.80 14.77 -8.76
N GLY A 58 -17.52 16.03 -8.40
CA GLY A 58 -17.27 17.12 -9.33
C GLY A 58 -15.86 17.15 -9.93
N GLU A 59 -15.01 16.16 -9.62
CA GLU A 59 -13.64 16.00 -10.12
C GLU A 59 -12.68 17.18 -9.80
N TRP A 60 -13.01 18.02 -8.81
CA TRP A 60 -12.22 19.22 -8.47
C TRP A 60 -11.10 18.98 -7.44
N LEU A 61 -10.96 17.76 -6.90
CA LEU A 61 -9.99 17.47 -5.83
C LEU A 61 -8.67 16.90 -6.36
N SER A 62 -7.58 17.61 -6.11
CA SER A 62 -6.21 17.06 -6.19
C SER A 62 -5.89 16.20 -4.96
N ASP A 63 -4.90 15.31 -5.09
CA ASP A 63 -4.53 14.36 -4.01
C ASP A 63 -4.04 15.08 -2.74
N GLN A 64 -3.36 16.22 -2.88
CA GLN A 64 -2.94 17.05 -1.74
C GLN A 64 -4.12 17.72 -1.04
N LEU A 65 -5.08 18.23 -1.81
CA LEU A 65 -6.27 18.90 -1.27
C LEU A 65 -7.11 17.92 -0.45
N ARG A 66 -7.16 16.63 -0.86
CA ARG A 66 -7.86 15.57 -0.12
C ARG A 66 -7.30 15.36 1.29
N TRP A 67 -5.97 15.41 1.43
CA TRP A 67 -5.30 15.29 2.73
C TRP A 67 -5.66 16.46 3.66
N PHE A 68 -5.63 17.69 3.16
CA PHE A 68 -6.04 18.86 3.93
C PHE A 68 -7.53 18.83 4.29
N LEU A 69 -8.40 18.44 3.35
CA LEU A 69 -9.85 18.41 3.58
C LEU A 69 -10.26 17.35 4.60
N SER A 70 -9.64 16.16 4.54
CA SER A 70 -9.89 15.08 5.51
C SER A 70 -9.37 15.46 6.91
N LEU A 71 -8.19 16.07 7.01
CA LEU A 71 -7.67 16.59 8.28
C LEU A 71 -8.59 17.68 8.87
N CYS A 72 -9.05 18.61 8.04
CA CYS A 72 -10.02 19.65 8.43
C CYS A 72 -11.35 19.03 8.89
N MET A 73 -11.85 18.01 8.20
CA MET A 73 -13.06 17.28 8.60
C MET A 73 -12.93 16.65 9.98
N TYR A 74 -11.87 15.88 10.22
CA TYR A 74 -11.64 15.24 11.52
C TYR A 74 -11.46 16.27 12.64
N SER A 75 -10.75 17.37 12.35
CA SER A 75 -10.56 18.47 13.30
C SER A 75 -11.87 19.18 13.62
N ALA A 76 -12.68 19.51 12.61
CA ALA A 76 -13.97 20.17 12.79
C ALA A 76 -14.96 19.30 13.59
N ALA A 77 -15.06 18.00 13.25
CA ALA A 77 -15.90 17.06 14.00
C ALA A 77 -15.45 16.93 15.46
N GLY A 78 -14.14 16.85 15.70
CA GLY A 78 -13.55 16.82 17.04
C GLY A 78 -13.82 18.10 17.83
N ILE A 79 -13.61 19.28 17.24
CA ILE A 79 -13.85 20.58 17.88
C ILE A 79 -15.33 20.76 18.22
N ILE A 80 -16.24 20.43 17.29
CA ILE A 80 -17.68 20.55 17.51
C ILE A 80 -18.14 19.58 18.61
N GLY A 81 -17.69 18.33 18.57
CA GLY A 81 -17.98 17.35 19.63
C GLY A 81 -17.40 17.76 20.99
N TRP A 82 -16.20 18.33 20.99
CA TRP A 82 -15.55 18.86 22.19
C TRP A 82 -16.31 20.03 22.81
N LEU A 83 -16.67 21.03 22.00
CA LEU A 83 -17.41 22.22 22.44
C LEU A 83 -18.84 21.90 22.85
N ALA A 84 -19.51 20.96 22.18
CA ALA A 84 -20.92 20.65 22.40
C ALA A 84 -21.19 19.82 23.67
N GLY A 85 -20.20 19.10 24.22
CA GLY A 85 -20.45 18.26 25.39
C GLY A 85 -19.24 17.75 26.13
N LEU A 86 -18.14 17.42 25.43
CA LEU A 86 -16.99 16.79 26.07
C LEU A 86 -16.27 17.73 27.05
N ARG A 87 -16.15 19.02 26.70
CA ARG A 87 -15.58 20.06 27.59
C ARG A 87 -16.33 20.20 28.90
N THR A 88 -17.65 20.02 28.89
CA THR A 88 -18.50 20.18 30.08
C THR A 88 -18.35 19.02 31.05
N CYS A 89 -18.05 17.81 30.55
CA CYS A 89 -17.81 16.63 31.38
C CYS A 89 -16.49 16.72 32.18
N PHE A 90 -15.52 17.47 31.68
CA PHE A 90 -14.25 17.71 32.39
C PHE A 90 -14.34 18.79 33.47
N LYS A 91 -15.43 19.58 33.51
CA LYS A 91 -15.66 20.54 34.60
C LYS A 91 -16.37 19.83 35.77
N LYS A 92 -15.70 19.72 36.91
CA LYS A 92 -16.35 19.31 38.17
C LYS A 92 -17.30 20.43 38.60
N VAL A 93 -18.61 20.21 38.46
CA VAL A 93 -19.64 21.13 38.99
C VAL A 93 -19.75 20.89 40.49
N PRO A 94 -19.64 21.93 41.35
CA PRO A 94 -19.79 21.76 42.79
C PRO A 94 -21.23 21.34 43.13
N VAL A 95 -21.38 20.50 44.14
CA VAL A 95 -22.66 19.88 44.56
C VAL A 95 -23.73 20.93 44.89
N VAL A 96 -23.31 22.11 45.37
CA VAL A 96 -24.18 23.26 45.68
C VAL A 96 -24.85 23.83 44.42
N ASP A 97 -24.13 23.90 43.30
CA ASP A 97 -24.68 24.43 42.06
C ASP A 97 -25.64 23.43 41.41
N LEU A 98 -25.41 22.12 41.60
CA LEU A 98 -26.37 21.07 41.20
C LEU A 98 -27.66 21.15 42.02
N ALA A 99 -27.57 21.38 43.33
CA ALA A 99 -28.74 21.55 44.19
C ALA A 99 -29.56 22.80 43.79
N ARG A 100 -28.88 23.92 43.48
CA ARG A 100 -29.52 25.15 43.00
C ARG A 100 -30.24 24.95 41.66
N GLU A 101 -29.64 24.20 40.73
CA GLU A 101 -30.23 23.91 39.42
C GLU A 101 -31.47 23.01 39.54
N VAL A 102 -31.47 22.04 40.46
CA VAL A 102 -32.62 21.17 40.74
C VAL A 102 -33.78 21.95 41.36
N GLU A 103 -33.52 22.84 42.32
CA GLU A 103 -34.56 23.68 42.93
C GLU A 103 -35.16 24.70 41.95
N HIS A 104 -34.35 25.26 41.06
CA HIS A 104 -34.85 26.18 40.04
C HIS A 104 -35.80 25.48 39.05
N LEU A 105 -35.58 24.19 38.79
CA LEU A 105 -36.46 23.38 37.93
C LEU A 105 -37.73 22.91 38.67
N HIS A 106 -37.67 22.80 40.00
CA HIS A 106 -38.80 22.41 40.85
C HIS A 106 -38.98 23.39 42.01
N PRO A 107 -39.72 24.50 41.79
CA PRO A 107 -39.95 25.53 42.81
C PRO A 107 -40.65 25.01 44.08
N HIS A 108 -41.20 23.80 44.04
CA HIS A 108 -41.85 23.13 45.17
C HIS A 108 -40.88 22.91 46.35
N PHE A 109 -39.60 22.69 46.08
CA PHE A 109 -38.60 22.40 47.12
C PHE A 109 -38.23 23.60 48.00
N SER A 110 -38.70 24.82 47.72
CA SER A 110 -38.70 25.98 48.63
C SER A 110 -37.38 26.19 49.42
N GLU A 111 -36.23 26.14 48.74
CA GLU A 111 -34.87 26.28 49.31
C GLU A 111 -34.42 25.17 50.29
N LEU A 112 -35.22 24.11 50.48
CA LEU A 112 -34.94 23.01 51.40
C LEU A 112 -33.76 22.14 50.94
N LEU A 113 -33.61 21.91 49.62
CA LEU A 113 -32.50 21.13 49.06
C LEU A 113 -31.19 21.92 49.14
N LEU A 114 -31.20 23.19 48.76
CA LEU A 114 -30.04 24.07 48.83
C LEU A 114 -29.58 24.27 50.27
N THR A 115 -30.52 24.51 51.19
CA THR A 115 -30.24 24.65 52.63
C THR A 115 -29.69 23.35 53.21
N SER A 116 -30.27 22.19 52.84
CA SER A 116 -29.76 20.89 53.30
C SER A 116 -28.32 20.60 52.84
N VAL A 117 -27.95 21.04 51.64
CA VAL A 117 -26.58 20.86 51.11
C VAL A 117 -25.61 21.87 51.71
N GLN A 118 -26.03 23.11 51.99
CA GLN A 118 -25.19 24.14 52.63
C GLN A 118 -24.93 23.87 54.13
N LEU A 119 -25.85 23.18 54.80
CA LEU A 119 -25.72 22.76 56.20
C LEU A 119 -24.76 21.57 56.39
N ARG A 120 -24.29 20.94 55.30
CA ARG A 120 -23.35 19.82 55.35
C ARG A 120 -21.95 20.29 54.98
N ASP A 121 -20.97 19.77 55.69
CA ASP A 121 -19.56 20.01 55.38
C ASP A 121 -19.08 19.12 54.21
N SER A 122 -17.87 19.37 53.71
CA SER A 122 -17.29 18.70 52.53
C SER A 122 -17.24 17.16 52.66
N ASP A 123 -17.22 16.64 53.89
CA ASP A 123 -17.20 15.22 54.23
C ASP A 123 -18.61 14.64 54.56
N GLY A 124 -19.69 15.38 54.28
CA GLY A 124 -21.07 14.93 54.47
C GLY A 124 -21.61 15.02 55.91
N SER A 125 -20.77 15.47 56.84
CA SER A 125 -21.13 15.64 58.27
C SER A 125 -21.94 16.93 58.48
N PRO A 126 -22.94 16.93 59.38
CA PRO A 126 -23.71 18.12 59.72
C PRO A 126 -22.80 19.16 60.37
N ARG A 127 -22.92 20.42 59.90
CA ARG A 127 -22.08 21.51 60.39
C ARG A 127 -22.60 21.97 61.76
N ASN A 128 -21.85 21.67 62.81
CA ASN A 128 -22.01 22.11 64.21
C ASN A 128 -23.46 22.23 64.73
N GLY A 129 -23.99 21.14 65.31
CA GLY A 129 -24.89 21.22 66.48
C GLY A 129 -26.40 21.20 66.24
N ALA A 130 -26.90 20.84 65.06
CA ALA A 130 -28.33 20.79 64.79
C ALA A 130 -28.78 19.46 64.13
N ASP A 131 -28.34 18.33 64.68
CA ASP A 131 -28.61 16.99 64.11
C ASP A 131 -30.11 16.72 63.93
N CYS A 132 -30.95 17.15 64.89
CA CYS A 132 -32.39 16.96 64.84
C CYS A 132 -33.09 17.86 63.79
N LEU A 133 -32.59 19.09 63.57
CA LEU A 133 -33.12 20.00 62.56
C LEU A 133 -32.75 19.50 61.15
N VAL A 134 -31.49 19.06 60.98
CA VAL A 134 -31.00 18.47 59.74
C VAL A 134 -31.79 17.20 59.42
N GLU A 135 -32.03 16.33 60.40
CA GLU A 135 -32.80 15.10 60.19
C GLU A 135 -34.29 15.37 59.88
N ALA A 136 -34.89 16.41 60.48
CA ALA A 136 -36.27 16.82 60.18
C ALA A 136 -36.40 17.38 58.75
N ILE A 137 -35.45 18.23 58.33
CA ILE A 137 -35.40 18.78 56.98
C ILE A 137 -35.13 17.66 55.97
N GLU A 138 -34.17 16.77 56.22
CA GLU A 138 -33.88 15.63 55.34
C GLU A 138 -35.09 14.70 55.17
N ARG A 139 -35.81 14.38 56.25
CA ARG A 139 -37.02 13.54 56.17
C ARG A 139 -38.15 14.21 55.39
N GLN A 140 -38.29 15.54 55.47
CA GLN A 140 -39.28 16.28 54.71
C GLN A 140 -38.90 16.35 53.22
N THR A 141 -37.63 16.64 52.93
CA THR A 141 -37.09 16.68 51.57
C THR A 141 -37.15 15.31 50.89
N LEU A 142 -36.88 14.21 51.62
CA LEU A 142 -36.96 12.85 51.08
C LEU A 142 -38.39 12.42 50.74
N ARG A 143 -39.40 12.88 51.49
CA ARG A 143 -40.82 12.61 51.15
C ARG A 143 -41.21 13.32 49.86
N GLU A 144 -40.80 14.57 49.67
CA GLU A 144 -41.09 15.31 48.45
C GLU A 144 -40.27 14.82 47.24
N LEU A 145 -39.03 14.36 47.46
CA LEU A 145 -38.17 13.79 46.42
C LEU A 145 -38.75 12.48 45.83
N SER A 146 -39.52 11.72 46.61
CA SER A 146 -40.14 10.46 46.16
C SER A 146 -41.22 10.63 45.09
N PHE A 147 -41.71 11.86 44.88
CA PHE A 147 -42.73 12.19 43.87
C PHE A 147 -42.16 12.80 42.59
N VAL A 148 -40.85 13.06 42.53
CA VAL A 148 -40.22 13.65 41.35
C VAL A 148 -39.64 12.54 40.47
N ASP A 149 -40.38 12.19 39.43
CA ASP A 149 -39.88 11.36 38.33
C ASP A 149 -38.80 12.14 37.56
N VAL A 150 -37.54 11.85 37.88
CA VAL A 150 -36.32 12.42 37.24
C VAL A 150 -36.33 12.23 35.71
N SER A 151 -37.10 11.27 35.20
CA SER A 151 -37.29 11.01 33.78
C SER A 151 -38.07 12.12 33.03
N GLN A 152 -38.86 12.95 33.74
CA GLN A 152 -39.64 14.04 33.13
C GLN A 152 -38.87 15.35 32.98
N LEU A 153 -37.71 15.49 33.63
CA LEU A 153 -36.84 16.67 33.53
C LEU A 153 -36.00 16.72 32.25
N LEU A 154 -36.09 15.69 31.42
CA LEU A 154 -35.27 15.54 30.23
C LEU A 154 -36.10 15.76 28.96
N PRO A 155 -36.05 16.95 28.34
CA PRO A 155 -36.73 17.21 27.09
C PRO A 155 -36.05 16.40 25.97
N TRP A 156 -36.51 15.15 25.81
CA TRP A 156 -36.13 14.23 24.73
C TRP A 156 -36.37 14.86 23.35
N SER A 157 -37.24 15.86 23.26
CA SER A 157 -37.54 16.65 22.07
C SER A 157 -36.30 17.30 21.43
N VAL A 158 -35.33 17.75 22.21
CA VAL A 158 -34.10 18.38 21.68
C VAL A 158 -33.13 17.34 21.09
N LEU A 159 -33.16 16.11 21.64
CA LEU A 159 -32.37 15.01 21.08
C LEU A 159 -33.08 14.42 19.86
N ARG A 160 -34.41 14.35 19.88
CA ARG A 160 -35.26 13.82 18.80
C ARG A 160 -35.04 14.55 17.48
N SER A 161 -34.95 15.88 17.48
CA SER A 161 -34.73 16.63 16.24
C SER A 161 -33.37 16.30 15.61
N ARG A 162 -32.30 16.23 16.42
CA ARG A 162 -30.95 15.87 15.96
C ARG A 162 -30.86 14.40 15.52
N THR A 163 -31.53 13.48 16.20
CA THR A 163 -31.57 12.07 15.79
C THR A 163 -32.36 11.87 14.51
N VAL A 164 -33.43 12.66 14.28
CA VAL A 164 -34.17 12.63 13.01
C VAL A 164 -33.31 13.15 11.86
N ILE A 165 -32.58 14.25 12.05
CA ILE A 165 -31.64 14.77 11.04
C ILE A 165 -30.55 13.74 10.74
N LEU A 166 -29.99 13.10 11.78
CA LEU A 166 -29.01 12.02 11.61
C LEU A 166 -29.59 10.84 10.82
N ALA A 167 -30.81 10.41 11.15
CA ALA A 167 -31.48 9.32 10.44
C ALA A 167 -31.77 9.67 8.98
N ILE A 168 -32.17 10.91 8.68
CA ILE A 168 -32.36 11.40 7.31
C ILE A 168 -31.04 11.39 6.54
N LEU A 169 -29.95 11.86 7.14
CA LEU A 169 -28.63 11.81 6.52
C LEU A 169 -28.18 10.38 6.26
N LEU A 170 -28.35 9.46 7.21
CA LEU A 170 -28.01 8.04 7.01
C LEU A 170 -28.88 7.37 5.94
N LEU A 171 -30.16 7.71 5.88
CA LEU A 171 -31.06 7.23 4.82
C LEU A 171 -30.59 7.74 3.45
N LEU A 172 -30.16 9.01 3.36
CA LEU A 172 -29.57 9.56 2.14
C LEU A 172 -28.29 8.79 1.73
N PHE A 173 -27.42 8.43 2.68
CA PHE A 173 -26.25 7.57 2.41
C PHE A 173 -26.68 6.22 1.83
N ALA A 174 -27.69 5.57 2.40
CA ALA A 174 -28.19 4.29 1.93
C ALA A 174 -28.78 4.37 0.50
N VAL A 175 -29.53 5.44 0.20
CA VAL A 175 -30.09 5.69 -1.14
C VAL A 175 -28.98 5.94 -2.16
N LEU A 176 -27.99 6.78 -1.85
CA LEU A 176 -26.85 7.03 -2.75
C LEU A 176 -25.97 5.79 -2.95
N ALA A 177 -25.83 4.94 -1.92
CA ALA A 177 -25.13 3.67 -2.01
C ALA A 177 -25.81 2.67 -2.97
N GLY A 178 -27.14 2.75 -3.10
CA GLY A 178 -27.91 1.91 -4.00
C GLY A 178 -27.81 2.29 -5.49
N ILE A 179 -27.25 3.46 -5.82
CA ILE A 179 -27.10 3.92 -7.21
C ILE A 179 -25.78 3.38 -7.80
N PRO A 180 -25.81 2.39 -8.73
CA PRO A 180 -24.59 1.73 -9.22
C PRO A 180 -23.65 2.68 -9.98
N SER A 181 -24.21 3.72 -10.61
CA SER A 181 -23.44 4.71 -11.38
C SER A 181 -22.59 5.64 -10.50
N LEU A 182 -22.94 5.82 -9.22
CA LEU A 182 -22.18 6.71 -8.33
C LEU A 182 -20.97 6.04 -7.68
N ARG A 183 -20.88 4.71 -7.67
CA ARG A 183 -19.83 3.93 -6.96
C ARG A 183 -19.54 4.50 -5.56
N PHE A 184 -20.61 4.89 -4.88
CA PHE A 184 -20.58 5.52 -3.57
C PHE A 184 -19.73 4.78 -2.52
N PRO A 185 -19.74 3.43 -2.40
CA PRO A 185 -18.91 2.75 -1.40
C PRO A 185 -17.42 2.98 -1.64
N MET A 186 -16.95 3.05 -2.88
CA MET A 186 -15.53 3.29 -3.19
C MET A 186 -15.14 4.74 -2.85
N ARG A 187 -16.00 5.71 -3.18
CA ARG A 187 -15.79 7.14 -2.83
C ARG A 187 -15.81 7.36 -1.32
N LEU A 188 -16.66 6.63 -0.60
CA LEU A 188 -16.76 6.67 0.86
C LEU A 188 -15.49 6.13 1.53
N VAL A 189 -14.99 4.96 1.09
CA VAL A 189 -13.73 4.39 1.60
C VAL A 189 -12.58 5.35 1.32
N ARG A 190 -12.53 5.97 0.14
CA ARG A 190 -11.49 6.94 -0.22
C ARG A 190 -11.58 8.27 0.56
N ALA A 191 -12.77 8.70 0.96
CA ALA A 191 -12.96 9.87 1.82
C ALA A 191 -12.56 9.59 3.28
N LEU A 192 -12.82 8.39 3.78
CA LEU A 192 -12.50 7.99 5.16
C LEU A 192 -11.03 7.59 5.32
N VAL A 193 -10.42 7.00 4.29
CA VAL A 193 -9.04 6.49 4.32
C VAL A 193 -8.21 7.18 3.22
N PRO A 194 -7.83 8.46 3.43
CA PRO A 194 -7.06 9.22 2.44
C PRO A 194 -5.60 8.74 2.30
N PHE A 195 -5.13 7.90 3.23
CA PHE A 195 -3.73 7.47 3.33
C PHE A 195 -3.40 6.27 2.44
N VAL A 196 -4.40 5.63 1.82
CA VAL A 196 -4.21 4.49 0.93
C VAL A 196 -4.35 4.96 -0.51
N GLU A 197 -3.35 4.66 -1.35
CA GLU A 197 -3.44 4.83 -2.80
C GLU A 197 -4.46 3.83 -3.36
N LEU A 198 -5.73 4.22 -3.35
CA LEU A 198 -6.83 3.47 -3.96
C LEU A 198 -7.03 3.91 -5.41
N GLU A 199 -7.37 2.95 -6.27
CA GLU A 199 -7.68 3.20 -7.68
C GLU A 199 -8.76 4.29 -7.82
N THR A 200 -8.50 5.28 -8.67
CA THR A 200 -9.46 6.32 -9.04
C THR A 200 -10.68 5.65 -9.67
N PRO A 201 -11.93 5.97 -9.25
CA PRO A 201 -13.11 5.45 -9.92
C PRO A 201 -13.19 6.05 -11.32
N THR A 202 -12.67 5.30 -12.28
CA THR A 202 -12.56 5.70 -13.67
C THR A 202 -13.61 5.04 -14.53
N PRO A 203 -13.94 5.65 -15.67
CA PRO A 203 -14.82 5.01 -16.65
C PRO A 203 -14.20 3.76 -17.26
N TRP A 204 -12.93 3.45 -16.97
CA TRP A 204 -12.20 2.31 -17.49
C TRP A 204 -12.06 1.19 -16.44
N PHE A 205 -12.35 -0.03 -16.85
CA PHE A 205 -11.94 -1.27 -16.19
C PHE A 205 -10.65 -1.75 -16.86
N LEU A 206 -9.56 -1.86 -16.10
CA LEU A 206 -8.24 -2.22 -16.60
C LEU A 206 -7.87 -3.63 -16.11
N ASP A 207 -7.55 -4.52 -17.03
CA ASP A 207 -7.10 -5.89 -16.75
C ASP A 207 -5.75 -6.16 -17.44
N ILE A 208 -4.75 -6.54 -16.65
CA ILE A 208 -3.37 -6.69 -17.13
C ILE A 208 -3.17 -8.11 -17.63
N LYS A 209 -3.04 -8.24 -18.95
CA LYS A 209 -2.86 -9.53 -19.60
C LYS A 209 -1.42 -9.98 -19.57
N TYR A 210 -0.48 -9.08 -19.87
CA TYR A 210 0.93 -9.42 -19.88
C TYR A 210 1.85 -8.21 -19.60
N PRO A 211 2.88 -8.36 -18.74
CA PRO A 211 3.09 -9.49 -17.82
C PRO A 211 2.06 -9.47 -16.67
N SER A 212 1.50 -10.64 -16.36
CA SER A 212 0.44 -10.82 -15.35
C SER A 212 0.94 -10.66 -13.91
N ASP A 213 2.18 -11.10 -13.69
CA ASP A 213 2.81 -11.08 -12.37
C ASP A 213 3.17 -9.66 -11.94
N ARG A 214 3.27 -9.44 -10.63
CA ARG A 214 3.61 -8.11 -10.08
C ARG A 214 5.10 -7.81 -10.23
N GLU A 215 5.92 -8.86 -10.23
CA GLU A 215 7.35 -8.81 -10.43
C GLU A 215 7.71 -9.91 -11.43
N ILE A 216 8.43 -9.55 -12.48
CA ILE A 216 8.86 -10.47 -13.53
C ILE A 216 10.36 -10.30 -13.78
N GLU A 217 11.04 -11.41 -13.99
CA GLU A 217 12.44 -11.45 -14.41
C GLU A 217 12.50 -11.70 -15.92
N ILE A 218 13.26 -10.87 -16.64
CA ILE A 218 13.41 -11.01 -18.09
C ILE A 218 14.88 -10.87 -18.49
N PRO A 219 15.35 -11.42 -19.63
CA PRO A 219 16.69 -11.17 -20.11
C PRO A 219 16.95 -9.68 -20.36
N ALA A 220 18.11 -9.18 -19.93
CA ALA A 220 18.49 -7.80 -20.15
C ALA A 220 18.62 -7.44 -21.64
N ASP A 221 18.49 -6.15 -21.93
CA ASP A 221 18.61 -5.56 -23.27
C ASP A 221 17.60 -6.16 -24.27
N GLN A 222 16.37 -6.42 -23.81
CA GLN A 222 15.28 -7.01 -24.60
C GLN A 222 14.05 -6.08 -24.62
N THR A 223 13.37 -6.02 -25.77
CA THR A 223 12.09 -5.32 -25.88
C THR A 223 10.97 -6.19 -25.32
N LEU A 224 10.33 -5.71 -24.26
CA LEU A 224 9.15 -6.36 -23.67
C LEU A 224 7.87 -5.75 -24.25
N GLN A 225 6.96 -6.61 -24.68
CA GLN A 225 5.61 -6.21 -25.03
C GLN A 225 4.75 -6.20 -23.76
N PHE A 226 3.96 -5.15 -23.57
CA PHE A 226 3.01 -4.99 -22.48
C PHE A 226 1.60 -4.99 -23.06
N GLU A 227 0.72 -5.80 -22.48
CA GLU A 227 -0.65 -6.00 -22.93
C GLU A 227 -1.64 -5.69 -21.82
N LEU A 228 -2.59 -4.81 -22.10
CA LEU A 228 -3.64 -4.41 -21.19
C LEU A 228 -5.01 -4.47 -21.89
N PHE A 229 -5.97 -5.11 -21.25
CA PHE A 229 -7.38 -4.99 -21.60
C PHE A 229 -8.00 -3.78 -20.89
N ALA A 230 -8.56 -2.85 -21.65
CA ALA A 230 -9.23 -1.66 -21.12
C ALA A 230 -10.66 -1.57 -21.66
N ARG A 231 -11.65 -1.73 -20.77
CA ARG A 231 -13.09 -1.65 -21.10
C ARG A 231 -13.75 -0.41 -20.55
N SER A 232 -14.47 0.31 -21.39
CA SER A 232 -15.33 1.42 -20.96
C SER A 232 -16.57 0.89 -20.26
N LEU A 233 -16.81 1.37 -19.04
CA LEU A 233 -17.94 1.03 -18.18
C LEU A 233 -19.23 1.75 -18.58
N HIS A 234 -19.15 2.80 -19.40
CA HIS A 234 -20.31 3.59 -19.82
C HIS A 234 -21.00 3.03 -21.08
N GLY A 235 -20.58 1.86 -21.57
CA GLY A 235 -21.20 1.19 -22.74
C GLY A 235 -21.01 1.94 -24.07
N GLN A 236 -20.54 3.19 -24.05
CA GLN A 236 -20.07 3.91 -25.22
C GLN A 236 -18.58 3.62 -25.43
N TRP A 237 -18.29 3.12 -26.63
CA TRP A 237 -16.93 2.91 -27.11
C TRP A 237 -16.35 4.25 -27.56
N THR A 238 -15.76 4.98 -26.62
CA THR A 238 -14.92 6.14 -26.93
C THR A 238 -13.48 5.71 -26.69
N ALA A 239 -12.61 5.88 -27.69
CA ALA A 239 -11.19 5.63 -27.50
C ALA A 239 -10.66 6.56 -26.38
N PRO A 240 -9.76 6.08 -25.51
CA PRO A 240 -9.16 6.93 -24.48
C PRO A 240 -8.35 8.04 -25.15
N ASP A 241 -8.41 9.24 -24.59
CA ASP A 241 -7.60 10.38 -25.05
C ASP A 241 -6.12 10.15 -24.70
N GLU A 242 -5.87 9.54 -23.53
CA GLU A 242 -4.56 9.19 -23.02
C GLU A 242 -4.46 7.68 -22.75
N ALA A 243 -3.60 6.96 -23.46
CA ALA A 243 -3.24 5.58 -23.15
C ALA A 243 -1.71 5.46 -23.15
N PHE A 244 -1.12 5.37 -21.95
CA PHE A 244 0.32 5.38 -21.76
C PHE A 244 0.78 4.27 -20.82
N LEU A 245 1.92 3.69 -21.16
CA LEU A 245 2.77 2.92 -20.26
C LEU A 245 3.79 3.89 -19.66
N GLU A 246 3.75 4.07 -18.34
CA GLU A 246 4.73 4.84 -17.60
C GLU A 246 5.80 3.88 -17.07
N ILE A 247 7.06 4.07 -17.46
CA ILE A 247 8.21 3.27 -17.02
C ILE A 247 9.22 4.19 -16.37
N GLU A 248 9.79 3.71 -15.27
CA GLU A 248 10.79 4.44 -14.51
C GLU A 248 11.91 3.50 -14.08
N GLU A 249 13.14 3.89 -14.40
CA GLU A 249 14.34 3.13 -14.07
C GLU A 249 14.75 3.37 -12.61
N ILE A 250 15.14 2.30 -11.93
CA ILE A 250 15.57 2.31 -10.54
C ILE A 250 17.07 2.05 -10.53
N GLU A 251 17.86 3.09 -10.26
CA GLU A 251 19.30 2.93 -10.12
C GLU A 251 19.64 2.02 -8.93
N SER A 252 20.48 1.02 -9.19
CA SER A 252 20.89 0.03 -8.20
C SER A 252 21.85 0.66 -7.19
N GLY A 253 21.39 0.94 -5.97
CA GLY A 253 22.23 1.37 -4.85
C GLY A 253 21.62 2.44 -3.94
N ASN A 254 20.64 3.21 -4.42
CA ASN A 254 19.92 4.20 -3.62
C ASN A 254 18.43 3.85 -3.56
N THR A 255 17.87 3.84 -2.35
CA THR A 255 16.42 3.75 -2.11
C THR A 255 15.66 4.98 -2.64
N GLN A 256 16.37 5.97 -3.17
CA GLN A 256 15.79 7.14 -3.83
C GLN A 256 15.53 6.83 -5.30
N ILE A 257 14.25 6.78 -5.62
CA ILE A 257 13.75 6.72 -6.97
C ILE A 257 13.95 8.09 -7.62
N GLN A 258 15.00 8.24 -8.44
CA GLN A 258 15.31 9.46 -9.21
C GLN A 258 15.33 9.18 -10.72
N GLY A 259 14.45 8.30 -11.20
CA GLY A 259 14.30 8.02 -12.62
C GLY A 259 13.36 9.02 -13.31
N GLU A 260 13.70 9.44 -14.52
CA GLU A 260 12.74 10.15 -15.37
C GLU A 260 11.62 9.18 -15.79
N ILE A 261 10.36 9.59 -15.62
CA ILE A 261 9.20 8.78 -16.02
C ILE A 261 9.07 8.85 -17.54
N HIS A 262 9.44 7.76 -18.20
CA HIS A 262 9.27 7.58 -19.63
C HIS A 262 7.83 7.17 -19.93
N LYS A 263 7.16 7.94 -20.79
CA LYS A 263 5.78 7.67 -21.21
C LYS A 263 5.78 7.11 -22.63
N ILE A 264 5.34 5.87 -22.76
CA ILE A 264 5.23 5.18 -24.05
C ILE A 264 3.74 5.10 -24.39
N ARG A 265 3.33 5.64 -25.54
CA ARG A 265 1.94 5.57 -25.98
C ARG A 265 1.57 4.11 -26.26
N MET A 266 0.43 3.67 -25.76
CA MET A 266 -0.12 2.36 -26.07
C MET A 266 -0.96 2.44 -27.35
N GLU A 267 -0.78 1.44 -28.21
CA GLU A 267 -1.52 1.29 -29.44
C GLU A 267 -2.65 0.28 -29.24
N ARG A 268 -3.81 0.59 -29.80
CA ARG A 268 -4.94 -0.34 -29.80
C ARG A 268 -4.72 -1.42 -30.85
N GLN A 269 -4.89 -2.67 -30.49
CA GLN A 269 -4.76 -3.78 -31.43
C GLN A 269 -6.05 -3.93 -32.25
N PHE A 270 -5.93 -3.96 -33.59
CA PHE A 270 -7.11 -4.04 -34.48
C PHE A 270 -7.94 -5.31 -34.31
N SER A 271 -7.33 -6.41 -33.86
CA SER A 271 -8.01 -7.71 -33.71
C SER A 271 -8.91 -7.79 -32.48
N ASP A 272 -8.66 -6.96 -31.46
CA ASP A 272 -9.42 -6.97 -30.23
C ASP A 272 -9.64 -5.53 -29.74
N ALA A 273 -10.90 -5.13 -29.75
CA ALA A 273 -11.33 -3.76 -29.54
C ALA A 273 -10.92 -3.18 -28.17
N ASP A 274 -10.64 -4.05 -27.20
CA ASP A 274 -10.30 -3.66 -25.83
C ASP A 274 -8.82 -3.86 -25.50
N LEU A 275 -8.02 -4.40 -26.43
CA LEU A 275 -6.61 -4.74 -26.19
C LEU A 275 -5.68 -3.61 -26.61
N TYR A 276 -4.86 -3.17 -25.66
CA TYR A 276 -3.84 -2.15 -25.84
C TYR A 276 -2.46 -2.74 -25.63
N VAL A 277 -1.54 -2.36 -26.52
CA VAL A 277 -0.20 -2.90 -26.58
C VAL A 277 0.82 -1.77 -26.58
N ALA A 278 1.86 -1.90 -25.78
CA ALA A 278 3.06 -1.07 -25.87
C ALA A 278 4.30 -1.95 -25.90
N LYS A 279 5.33 -1.51 -26.61
CA LYS A 279 6.64 -2.16 -26.64
C LYS A 279 7.65 -1.23 -26.01
N ALA A 280 8.35 -1.71 -24.99
CA ALA A 280 9.38 -0.92 -24.33
C ALA A 280 10.71 -1.69 -24.28
N PRO A 281 11.82 -1.04 -24.63
CA PRO A 281 13.14 -1.62 -24.41
C PRO A 281 13.40 -1.68 -22.90
N ILE A 282 13.81 -2.84 -22.41
CA ILE A 282 14.23 -3.03 -21.03
C ILE A 282 15.74 -3.20 -21.02
N GLY A 283 16.42 -2.29 -20.32
CA GLY A 283 17.88 -2.26 -20.22
C GLY A 283 18.42 -3.24 -19.17
N ARG A 284 19.41 -2.79 -18.40
CA ARG A 284 20.14 -3.59 -17.41
C ARG A 284 19.73 -3.34 -15.97
N ASN A 285 19.09 -2.21 -15.68
CA ASN A 285 18.63 -1.88 -14.34
C ASN A 285 17.18 -2.30 -14.14
N ARG A 286 16.82 -2.52 -12.87
CA ARG A 286 15.43 -2.80 -12.50
C ARG A 286 14.56 -1.60 -12.86
N VAL A 287 13.39 -1.85 -13.44
CA VAL A 287 12.43 -0.80 -13.76
C VAL A 287 11.12 -1.06 -13.03
N ARG A 288 10.43 0.02 -12.66
CA ARG A 288 9.01 -0.05 -12.28
C ARG A 288 8.16 0.49 -13.40
N TYR A 289 6.97 -0.08 -13.57
CA TYR A 289 6.03 0.37 -14.58
C TYR A 289 4.61 0.38 -14.05
N ARG A 290 3.76 1.18 -14.70
CA ARG A 290 2.31 1.15 -14.55
C ARG A 290 1.62 1.61 -15.83
N PHE A 291 0.40 1.16 -16.01
CA PHE A 291 -0.49 1.62 -17.06
C PHE A 291 -1.33 2.81 -16.61
N ARG A 292 -1.49 3.77 -17.52
CA ARG A 292 -2.35 4.95 -17.35
C ARG A 292 -3.30 5.09 -18.55
N PHE A 293 -4.59 5.13 -18.27
CA PHE A 293 -5.68 5.29 -19.24
C PHE A 293 -6.57 6.45 -18.80
N ASP A 294 -6.42 7.61 -19.43
CA ASP A 294 -6.99 8.88 -19.00
C ASP A 294 -6.67 9.15 -17.51
N LYS A 295 -7.70 9.06 -16.66
CA LYS A 295 -7.58 9.21 -15.19
C LYS A 295 -7.33 7.89 -14.47
N ALA A 296 -7.43 6.75 -15.15
CA ALA A 296 -7.27 5.41 -14.62
C ALA A 296 -5.78 5.10 -14.51
N LYS A 297 -5.36 4.60 -13.36
CA LYS A 297 -3.97 4.22 -13.11
C LYS A 297 -3.95 2.86 -12.42
N THR A 298 -3.07 2.00 -12.89
CA THR A 298 -2.78 0.73 -12.23
C THR A 298 -1.70 0.91 -11.16
N LEU A 299 -1.61 -0.04 -10.24
CA LEU A 299 -0.52 -0.11 -9.27
C LEU A 299 0.82 -0.34 -9.95
N TYR A 300 1.89 0.17 -9.33
CA TYR A 300 3.25 -0.09 -9.79
C TYR A 300 3.61 -1.58 -9.70
N ARG A 301 4.31 -2.04 -10.74
CA ARG A 301 4.86 -3.38 -10.92
C ARG A 301 6.33 -3.29 -11.29
N PHE A 302 7.07 -4.40 -11.20
CA PHE A 302 8.52 -4.42 -11.38
C PHE A 302 8.94 -5.38 -12.49
N VAL A 303 9.94 -4.96 -13.26
CA VAL A 303 10.66 -5.81 -14.20
C VAL A 303 12.13 -5.80 -13.79
N THR A 304 12.67 -6.99 -13.54
CA THR A 304 14.06 -7.19 -13.10
C THR A 304 14.86 -7.83 -14.23
N PRO A 305 15.81 -7.11 -14.86
CA PRO A 305 16.64 -7.69 -15.91
C PRO A 305 17.62 -8.74 -15.37
N LEU A 306 17.65 -9.90 -16.02
CA LEU A 306 18.63 -10.95 -15.83
C LEU A 306 19.82 -10.71 -16.74
N LYS A 307 21.02 -10.78 -16.17
CA LYS A 307 22.26 -10.66 -16.95
C LYS A 307 22.34 -11.81 -17.95
N ARG A 308 22.83 -11.50 -19.15
CA ARG A 308 23.14 -12.52 -20.14
C ARG A 308 24.51 -13.12 -19.82
N PRO A 309 24.70 -14.43 -20.05
CA PRO A 309 26.02 -15.03 -19.91
C PRO A 309 26.99 -14.37 -20.90
N ASP A 310 28.22 -14.15 -20.48
CA ASP A 310 29.27 -13.58 -21.32
C ASP A 310 30.61 -14.25 -20.99
N VAL A 311 31.55 -14.19 -21.93
CA VAL A 311 32.92 -14.69 -21.73
C VAL A 311 33.72 -13.63 -20.98
N VAL A 312 34.21 -13.98 -19.79
CA VAL A 312 35.08 -13.12 -18.99
C VAL A 312 36.52 -13.18 -19.51
N GLN A 313 36.99 -14.40 -19.82
CA GLN A 313 38.37 -14.63 -20.22
C GLN A 313 38.50 -15.88 -21.10
N PHE A 314 39.38 -15.80 -22.09
CA PHE A 314 39.81 -16.90 -22.96
C PHE A 314 41.18 -17.41 -22.50
N HIS A 315 41.31 -18.73 -22.39
CA HIS A 315 42.58 -19.40 -22.13
C HIS A 315 42.92 -20.34 -23.28
N TRP A 316 44.12 -20.18 -23.80
CA TRP A 316 44.63 -20.94 -24.93
C TRP A 316 45.78 -21.81 -24.48
N GLU A 317 45.71 -23.08 -24.81
CA GLU A 317 46.82 -24.02 -24.74
C GLU A 317 47.19 -24.39 -26.18
N VAL A 318 48.38 -23.97 -26.60
CA VAL A 318 48.88 -24.16 -27.96
C VAL A 318 50.06 -25.11 -27.90
N GLN A 319 49.90 -26.27 -28.54
CA GLN A 319 51.01 -27.18 -28.81
C GLN A 319 51.52 -26.91 -30.24
N PRO A 320 52.75 -26.38 -30.40
CA PRO A 320 53.33 -26.13 -31.71
C PRO A 320 53.49 -27.42 -32.52
N PRO A 321 53.68 -27.31 -33.85
CA PRO A 321 53.91 -28.47 -34.69
C PRO A 321 55.16 -29.26 -34.27
N SER A 322 55.14 -30.58 -34.45
CA SER A 322 56.22 -31.47 -33.97
C SER A 322 57.61 -31.13 -34.51
N TYR A 323 57.72 -30.53 -35.70
CA TYR A 323 59.01 -30.14 -36.29
C TYR A 323 59.72 -28.98 -35.55
N MET A 324 59.02 -28.27 -34.67
CA MET A 324 59.58 -27.16 -33.88
C MET A 324 60.23 -27.64 -32.58
N ASP A 325 59.92 -28.86 -32.10
CA ASP A 325 60.34 -29.38 -30.79
C ASP A 325 60.16 -28.38 -29.63
N GLN A 326 59.11 -27.57 -29.69
CA GLN A 326 58.79 -26.56 -28.67
C GLN A 326 57.81 -27.10 -27.62
N ALA A 327 57.97 -26.62 -26.38
CA ALA A 327 57.03 -26.89 -25.30
C ALA A 327 55.65 -26.23 -25.55
N ILE A 328 54.62 -26.76 -24.89
CA ILE A 328 53.27 -26.20 -24.91
C ILE A 328 53.27 -24.78 -24.36
N GLN A 329 52.57 -23.88 -25.04
CA GLN A 329 52.47 -22.46 -24.69
C GLN A 329 51.06 -22.14 -24.19
N TYR A 330 50.97 -21.35 -23.13
CA TYR A 330 49.70 -20.93 -22.53
C TYR A 330 49.50 -19.43 -22.71
N TYR A 331 48.32 -19.03 -23.17
CA TYR A 331 47.92 -17.64 -23.30
C TYR A 331 46.61 -17.40 -22.58
N SER A 332 46.44 -16.22 -21.99
CA SER A 332 45.17 -15.79 -21.42
C SER A 332 44.89 -14.38 -21.90
N SER A 333 43.68 -14.16 -22.41
CA SER A 333 43.29 -12.90 -23.01
C SER A 333 41.81 -12.62 -22.77
N ASN A 334 41.47 -11.34 -22.69
CA ASN A 334 40.08 -10.90 -22.66
C ASN A 334 39.51 -10.76 -24.09
N ASP A 335 40.38 -10.75 -25.10
CA ASP A 335 40.00 -10.89 -26.51
C ASP A 335 40.24 -12.33 -26.98
N GLY A 336 39.32 -12.87 -27.77
CA GLY A 336 39.36 -14.25 -28.27
C GLY A 336 40.22 -14.43 -29.52
N ASP A 337 40.93 -13.40 -29.99
CA ASP A 337 41.78 -13.53 -31.18
C ASP A 337 43.07 -14.30 -30.85
N LEU A 338 43.49 -15.20 -31.74
CA LEU A 338 44.68 -16.03 -31.58
C LEU A 338 45.43 -16.20 -32.92
N ASN A 339 46.75 -16.04 -32.90
CA ASN A 339 47.63 -16.32 -34.03
C ASN A 339 48.53 -17.51 -33.70
N VAL A 340 48.52 -18.54 -34.53
CA VAL A 340 49.30 -19.78 -34.35
C VAL A 340 49.89 -20.26 -35.67
N LEU A 341 50.80 -21.23 -35.63
CA LEU A 341 51.35 -21.85 -36.83
C LEU A 341 50.41 -22.95 -37.35
N SER A 342 50.42 -23.15 -38.66
CA SER A 342 49.71 -24.27 -39.30
C SER A 342 50.12 -25.62 -38.70
N ASN A 343 49.10 -26.46 -38.46
CA ASN A 343 49.17 -27.77 -37.82
C ASN A 343 49.50 -27.75 -36.31
N SER A 344 49.33 -26.62 -35.64
CA SER A 344 49.32 -26.57 -34.17
C SER A 344 48.07 -27.27 -33.62
N ARG A 345 48.16 -27.85 -32.42
CA ARG A 345 46.97 -28.28 -31.68
C ARG A 345 46.59 -27.18 -30.69
N VAL A 346 45.38 -26.66 -30.83
CA VAL A 346 44.88 -25.57 -29.99
C VAL A 346 43.74 -26.10 -29.13
N ARG A 347 43.83 -25.89 -27.82
CA ARG A 347 42.72 -26.08 -26.89
C ARG A 347 42.30 -24.72 -26.35
N LEU A 348 41.01 -24.43 -26.49
CA LEU A 348 40.38 -23.23 -25.95
C LEU A 348 39.61 -23.59 -24.69
N SER A 349 39.85 -22.84 -23.62
CA SER A 349 39.06 -22.86 -22.40
C SER A 349 38.46 -21.47 -22.17
N ILE A 350 37.19 -21.40 -21.77
CA ILE A 350 36.52 -20.14 -21.47
C ILE A 350 36.06 -20.10 -20.01
N GLN A 351 36.08 -18.89 -19.44
CA GLN A 351 35.44 -18.58 -18.16
C GLN A 351 34.21 -17.70 -18.41
N ALA A 352 33.05 -18.11 -17.89
CA ALA A 352 31.79 -17.40 -18.07
C ALA A 352 31.41 -16.54 -16.86
N THR A 353 30.57 -15.52 -17.08
CA THR A 353 30.04 -14.63 -16.03
C THR A 353 28.99 -15.27 -15.13
N GLU A 354 28.30 -16.30 -15.63
CA GLU A 354 27.24 -17.03 -14.92
C GLU A 354 27.35 -18.54 -15.20
N PRO A 355 26.78 -19.40 -14.33
CA PRO A 355 26.72 -20.84 -14.56
C PRO A 355 26.00 -21.20 -15.86
N LEU A 356 26.61 -22.08 -16.64
CA LEU A 356 26.13 -22.45 -17.98
C LEU A 356 25.44 -23.81 -17.99
N ARG A 357 24.37 -23.92 -18.79
CA ARG A 357 23.72 -25.18 -19.14
C ARG A 357 24.48 -25.87 -20.27
N ASN A 358 24.77 -25.12 -21.33
CA ASN A 358 25.49 -25.58 -22.52
C ASN A 358 26.39 -24.46 -23.04
N ALA A 359 27.46 -24.83 -23.75
CA ALA A 359 28.28 -23.90 -24.49
C ALA A 359 28.77 -24.55 -25.79
N PHE A 360 28.80 -23.79 -26.88
CA PHE A 360 29.29 -24.24 -28.18
C PHE A 360 29.96 -23.12 -28.96
N ILE A 361 30.80 -23.48 -29.91
CA ILE A 361 31.51 -22.56 -30.80
C ILE A 361 31.01 -22.79 -32.22
N LEU A 362 30.59 -21.72 -32.88
CA LEU A 362 30.40 -21.69 -34.31
C LEU A 362 31.74 -21.32 -34.96
N LEU A 363 32.40 -22.28 -35.59
CA LEU A 363 33.66 -22.11 -36.30
C LEU A 363 33.38 -21.99 -37.79
N GLU A 364 33.93 -21.00 -38.46
CA GLU A 364 33.80 -20.79 -39.90
C GLU A 364 35.17 -20.64 -40.54
N ASP A 365 35.47 -21.52 -41.49
CA ASP A 365 36.72 -21.48 -42.25
C ASP A 365 36.73 -20.27 -43.20
N THR A 366 37.77 -19.45 -43.13
CA THR A 366 37.84 -18.19 -43.90
C THR A 366 38.07 -18.40 -45.39
N ILE A 367 38.59 -19.57 -45.80
CA ILE A 367 38.90 -19.91 -47.18
C ILE A 367 37.70 -20.59 -47.84
N THR A 368 37.10 -21.56 -47.16
CA THR A 368 36.00 -22.37 -47.73
C THR A 368 34.62 -21.83 -47.42
N GLY A 369 34.49 -20.94 -46.43
CA GLY A 369 33.21 -20.41 -45.94
C GLY A 369 32.32 -21.45 -45.26
N ARG A 370 32.84 -22.66 -44.99
CA ARG A 370 32.08 -23.71 -44.32
C ARG A 370 32.06 -23.46 -42.81
N SER A 371 30.86 -23.54 -42.23
CA SER A 371 30.66 -23.43 -40.79
C SER A 371 30.44 -24.80 -40.14
N ASN A 372 31.06 -25.01 -38.99
CA ASN A 372 30.92 -26.18 -38.14
C ASN A 372 30.64 -25.74 -36.71
N THR A 373 29.80 -26.48 -36.00
CA THR A 373 29.53 -26.24 -34.57
C THR A 373 30.33 -27.22 -33.72
N LEU A 374 31.11 -26.72 -32.77
CA LEU A 374 31.92 -27.51 -31.84
C LEU A 374 31.37 -27.34 -30.43
N PRO A 375 30.94 -28.41 -29.73
CA PRO A 375 30.52 -28.30 -28.34
C PRO A 375 31.73 -27.99 -27.45
N LEU A 376 31.52 -27.18 -26.42
CA LEU A 376 32.45 -27.11 -25.30
C LEU A 376 32.00 -28.11 -24.22
N THR A 377 32.97 -28.74 -23.56
CA THR A 377 32.73 -29.68 -22.47
C THR A 377 33.13 -29.04 -21.16
N LYS A 378 32.30 -29.18 -20.12
CA LYS A 378 32.65 -28.73 -18.77
C LYS A 378 33.82 -29.54 -18.23
N VAL A 379 34.83 -28.86 -17.70
CA VAL A 379 36.05 -29.47 -17.17
C VAL A 379 35.86 -29.69 -15.68
N ASN A 380 35.93 -30.95 -15.24
CA ASN A 380 35.90 -31.27 -13.81
C ASN A 380 37.24 -30.88 -13.17
N GLN A 381 37.18 -30.21 -12.02
CA GLN A 381 38.30 -29.55 -11.33
C GLN A 381 39.47 -30.46 -10.89
N GLU A 382 39.39 -31.78 -11.07
CA GLU A 382 40.41 -32.73 -10.59
C GLU A 382 41.70 -32.74 -11.43
N SER A 383 41.72 -32.16 -12.63
CA SER A 383 42.86 -32.28 -13.56
C SER A 383 43.71 -31.01 -13.74
N VAL A 384 43.31 -29.85 -13.21
CA VAL A 384 43.91 -28.54 -13.59
C VAL A 384 44.09 -27.60 -12.38
N THR A 385 44.46 -28.12 -11.21
CA THR A 385 44.66 -27.28 -10.01
C THR A 385 46.06 -26.67 -9.89
N GLU A 386 47.08 -27.11 -10.64
CA GLU A 386 48.46 -26.74 -10.30
C GLU A 386 49.09 -25.55 -11.04
N LEU A 387 48.47 -24.93 -12.06
CA LEU A 387 49.20 -23.93 -12.87
C LEU A 387 48.60 -22.52 -12.99
N ILE A 388 47.30 -22.26 -12.76
CA ILE A 388 46.75 -20.92 -13.12
C ILE A 388 45.70 -20.31 -12.16
N GLY A 389 45.37 -20.91 -11.01
CA GLY A 389 44.59 -20.23 -9.95
C GLY A 389 43.30 -19.52 -10.39
N LEU A 390 42.46 -20.16 -11.21
CA LEU A 390 41.26 -19.56 -11.82
C LEU A 390 39.97 -20.31 -11.41
N GLY A 391 38.85 -19.57 -11.35
CA GLY A 391 37.59 -19.91 -10.67
C GLY A 391 36.70 -21.03 -11.25
N GLU A 392 35.51 -21.17 -10.66
CA GLU A 392 34.79 -22.43 -10.42
C GLU A 392 34.11 -23.15 -11.60
N GLU A 393 34.01 -22.59 -12.82
CA GLU A 393 33.43 -23.32 -13.98
C GLU A 393 34.14 -22.99 -15.30
N ARG A 394 34.86 -23.97 -15.86
CA ARG A 394 35.54 -23.89 -17.16
C ARG A 394 34.90 -24.81 -18.20
N TRP A 395 34.84 -24.31 -19.43
CA TRP A 395 34.34 -25.02 -20.60
C TRP A 395 35.43 -25.08 -21.66
N GLU A 396 35.71 -26.27 -22.17
CA GLU A 396 36.86 -26.53 -23.05
C GLU A 396 36.47 -27.19 -24.37
N THR A 397 37.21 -26.85 -25.44
CA THR A 397 37.11 -27.54 -26.73
C THR A 397 38.45 -27.48 -27.48
N SER A 398 38.66 -28.43 -28.40
CA SER A 398 39.84 -28.46 -29.27
C SER A 398 39.52 -27.85 -30.63
N LEU A 399 40.35 -26.90 -31.08
CA LEU A 399 40.20 -26.23 -32.36
C LEU A 399 41.26 -26.74 -33.37
N PRO A 400 40.85 -27.09 -34.61
CA PRO A 400 41.80 -27.47 -35.64
C PRO A 400 42.49 -26.23 -36.21
N ALA A 401 43.81 -26.09 -36.04
CA ALA A 401 44.59 -25.00 -36.63
C ALA A 401 45.23 -25.40 -37.98
N GLN A 402 44.42 -25.89 -38.92
CA GLN A 402 44.87 -26.26 -40.27
C GLN A 402 44.77 -25.08 -41.25
N SER A 403 43.71 -24.28 -41.12
CA SER A 403 43.40 -23.11 -41.93
C SER A 403 42.92 -21.98 -41.02
N SER A 404 43.06 -20.74 -41.48
CA SER A 404 42.53 -19.58 -40.76
C SER A 404 41.01 -19.66 -40.67
N ALA A 405 40.47 -19.43 -39.49
CA ALA A 405 39.04 -19.53 -39.21
C ALA A 405 38.57 -18.35 -38.36
N ARG A 406 37.30 -17.97 -38.49
CA ARG A 406 36.62 -17.08 -37.54
C ARG A 406 35.72 -17.91 -36.66
N PHE A 407 35.59 -17.55 -35.39
CA PHE A 407 34.74 -18.29 -34.47
C PHE A 407 33.88 -17.37 -33.60
N GLN A 408 32.71 -17.86 -33.22
CA GLN A 408 31.78 -17.18 -32.34
C GLN A 408 31.38 -18.10 -31.20
N VAL A 409 31.45 -17.61 -29.97
CA VAL A 409 31.10 -18.38 -28.77
C VAL A 409 29.62 -18.17 -28.44
N HIS A 410 28.90 -19.27 -28.30
CA HIS A 410 27.51 -19.28 -27.86
C HIS A 410 27.38 -19.95 -26.49
N LEU A 411 26.78 -19.21 -25.56
CA LEU A 411 26.61 -19.59 -24.16
C LEU A 411 25.12 -19.65 -23.83
N GLU A 412 24.70 -20.74 -23.18
CA GLU A 412 23.36 -20.90 -22.64
C GLU A 412 23.42 -20.92 -21.11
N SER A 413 22.77 -19.97 -20.45
CA SER A 413 22.73 -19.90 -18.98
C SER A 413 21.90 -21.05 -18.40
N MET A 414 22.19 -21.42 -17.15
CA MET A 414 21.32 -22.30 -16.36
C MET A 414 19.94 -21.67 -16.10
N LYS A 415 19.88 -20.33 -16.01
CA LYS A 415 18.63 -19.58 -15.89
C LYS A 415 17.85 -19.59 -17.20
N SER A 416 16.53 -19.62 -17.08
CA SER A 416 15.61 -19.65 -18.22
C SER A 416 14.51 -18.61 -18.08
N PHE A 417 14.07 -18.07 -19.20
CA PHE A 417 12.91 -17.20 -19.31
C PHE A 417 11.91 -17.84 -20.28
N GLN A 418 10.63 -17.95 -19.89
CA GLN A 418 9.59 -18.62 -20.69
C GLN A 418 9.98 -20.05 -21.15
N ASN A 419 10.65 -20.81 -20.28
CA ASN A 419 11.20 -22.15 -20.55
C ASN A 419 12.33 -22.20 -21.61
N GLU A 420 12.83 -21.06 -22.07
CA GLU A 420 14.00 -20.99 -22.94
C GLU A 420 15.24 -20.54 -22.15
N PRO A 421 16.42 -21.17 -22.36
CA PRO A 421 17.64 -20.75 -21.69
C PRO A 421 18.07 -19.36 -22.16
N ILE A 422 18.60 -18.55 -21.24
CA ILE A 422 19.09 -17.21 -21.59
C ILE A 422 20.41 -17.33 -22.36
N ARG A 423 20.42 -16.77 -23.58
CA ARG A 423 21.57 -16.83 -24.49
C ARG A 423 22.33 -15.51 -24.59
N ASN A 424 23.62 -15.61 -24.93
CA ASN A 424 24.46 -14.47 -25.29
C ASN A 424 24.21 -14.01 -26.74
N THR A 425 23.11 -13.30 -26.98
CA THR A 425 22.67 -12.91 -28.33
C THR A 425 23.67 -12.00 -29.09
N PHE A 426 24.60 -11.35 -28.38
CA PHE A 426 25.53 -10.37 -28.95
C PHE A 426 27.01 -10.80 -28.83
N SER A 427 27.33 -12.08 -29.02
CA SER A 427 28.73 -12.50 -29.01
C SER A 427 29.50 -12.00 -30.23
N ARG A 428 30.74 -11.55 -30.01
CA ARG A 428 31.65 -11.07 -31.04
C ARG A 428 32.23 -12.26 -31.83
N TRP A 429 32.56 -12.01 -33.10
CA TRP A 429 33.40 -12.90 -33.89
C TRP A 429 34.87 -12.67 -33.57
N HIS A 430 35.57 -13.75 -33.30
CA HIS A 430 37.01 -13.79 -33.06
C HIS A 430 37.74 -14.48 -34.22
N GLN A 431 39.03 -14.21 -34.35
CA GLN A 431 39.87 -14.74 -35.43
C GLN A 431 40.92 -15.70 -34.90
N LEU A 432 41.00 -16.87 -35.53
CA LEU A 432 42.10 -17.81 -35.44
C LEU A 432 42.92 -17.70 -36.73
N THR A 433 44.05 -17.02 -36.67
CA THR A 433 44.95 -16.86 -37.82
C THR A 433 46.04 -17.90 -37.78
N VAL A 434 46.29 -18.54 -38.93
CA VAL A 434 47.22 -19.66 -39.10
C VAL A 434 48.35 -19.32 -40.07
#